data_AF-A0A5N6P3T9-F1
#
_entry.id   AF-A0A5N6P3T9-F1
#
_cell.length_a   1.000
_cell.length_b   1.000
_cell.length_c   1.000
_cell.angle_alpha   90.00
_cell.angle_beta   90.00
_cell.angle_gamma   90.00
#
_symmetry.space_group_name_H-M   'P 1'
#
loop_
_entity.id
_entity.type
_entity.pdbx_description
1 polymer ?
#
loop_
_entity_poly.entity_id
_entity_poly.type
_entity_poly.pdbx_seq_one_letter_code
_entity_poly.pdbx_strand_id
1 'polypeptide(L)'
;MRMLSILRKRHLHTIVSTQIIKPSSPTPPHLKTYNLSVYDQIIPSTFTPMLLFYPNTGICYDFHDQMLDLKNSLSHTLTKYYPFAGRHAKSAPTFVDCNDHGTDFIEAYTDSTLLKFFQNTQNEDLDNLFPYDRTWNYSNRTGHDLQSDNVIPLAIKVTRFQCNGLAVAVSLSHKIADAYSLIRFITD
;
A
#
# COMPACT_ATOMS: atom_id res chain seq x y z
N MET A 1 33.32 -32.11 -8.51
CA MET A 1 32.84 -30.81 -9.00
C MET A 1 32.00 -30.19 -7.88
N ARG A 2 32.57 -29.27 -7.08
CA ARG A 2 31.90 -28.65 -5.93
C ARG A 2 30.91 -27.60 -6.44
N MET A 3 29.62 -27.86 -6.27
CA MET A 3 28.56 -26.89 -6.49
C MET A 3 28.58 -25.91 -5.31
N LEU A 4 29.21 -24.75 -5.49
CA LEU A 4 29.10 -23.63 -4.56
C LEU A 4 27.65 -23.16 -4.58
N SER A 5 26.87 -23.54 -3.56
CA SER A 5 25.61 -22.89 -3.27
C SER A 5 25.92 -21.45 -2.86
N ILE A 6 25.66 -20.51 -3.76
CA ILE A 6 25.64 -19.09 -3.41
C ILE A 6 24.46 -18.94 -2.46
N LEU A 7 24.74 -18.84 -1.16
CA LEU A 7 23.77 -18.41 -0.16
C LEU A 7 23.34 -16.99 -0.53
N ARG A 8 22.25 -16.89 -1.30
CA ARG A 8 21.66 -15.63 -1.74
C ARG A 8 21.10 -14.97 -0.47
N LYS A 9 21.72 -13.89 -0.01
CA LYS A 9 21.14 -13.05 1.04
C LYS A 9 19.83 -12.49 0.48
N ARG A 10 18.70 -12.99 0.97
CA ARG A 10 17.42 -12.30 0.80
C ARG A 10 17.56 -10.94 1.46
N HIS A 11 17.23 -9.87 0.75
CA HIS A 11 17.13 -8.55 1.36
C HIS A 11 15.97 -8.59 2.36
N LEU A 12 16.29 -8.75 3.63
CA LEU A 12 15.31 -8.65 4.69
C LEU A 12 14.86 -7.20 4.79
N HIS A 13 13.56 -7.00 4.60
CA HIS A 13 12.89 -5.79 5.05
C HIS A 13 12.28 -6.10 6.42
N THR A 14 12.63 -5.30 7.41
CA THR A 14 12.07 -5.41 8.76
C THR A 14 10.89 -4.47 8.85
N ILE A 15 9.71 -4.99 9.22
CA ILE A 15 8.56 -4.15 9.54
C ILE A 15 8.87 -3.44 10.88
N VAL A 16 8.81 -2.11 10.84
CA VAL A 16 9.06 -1.23 12.00
C VAL A 16 7.75 -0.94 12.72
N SER A 17 6.70 -0.58 11.97
CA SER A 17 5.39 -0.31 12.53
C SER A 17 4.27 -0.57 11.52
N THR A 18 3.08 -0.89 12.03
CA THR A 18 1.85 -1.01 11.25
C THR A 18 0.78 -0.19 11.96
N GLN A 19 0.12 0.70 11.23
CA GLN A 19 -0.90 1.60 11.76
C GLN A 19 -2.11 1.65 10.82
N ILE A 20 -3.27 1.95 11.39
CA ILE A 20 -4.47 2.22 10.61
C ILE A 20 -4.66 3.73 10.55
N ILE A 21 -4.64 4.29 9.33
CA ILE A 21 -4.85 5.71 9.11
C ILE A 21 -6.30 5.95 8.72
N LYS A 22 -7.00 6.75 9.51
CA LYS A 22 -8.40 7.13 9.30
C LYS A 22 -8.49 8.50 8.62
N PRO A 23 -9.63 8.81 7.96
CA PRO A 23 -9.90 10.15 7.51
C PRO A 23 -9.83 11.16 8.66
N SER A 24 -9.30 12.35 8.37
CA SER A 24 -9.16 13.44 9.35
C SER A 24 -10.51 14.02 9.79
N SER A 25 -11.56 13.84 8.97
CA SER A 25 -12.94 14.18 9.29
C SER A 25 -13.87 13.03 8.97
N PRO A 26 -14.91 12.77 9.78
CA PRO A 26 -15.83 11.65 9.55
C PRO A 26 -16.54 11.76 8.20
N THR A 27 -16.77 10.62 7.54
CA THR A 27 -17.58 10.57 6.32
C THR A 27 -19.02 10.97 6.64
N PRO A 28 -19.61 11.96 5.95
CA PRO A 28 -20.99 12.39 6.17
C PRO A 28 -21.99 11.22 6.01
N PRO A 29 -23.13 11.21 6.74
CA PRO A 29 -24.08 10.09 6.71
C PRO A 29 -24.57 9.71 5.31
N HIS A 30 -24.79 10.69 4.43
CA HIS A 30 -25.24 10.46 3.05
C HIS A 30 -24.16 9.90 2.11
N LEU A 31 -22.90 9.85 2.54
CA LEU A 31 -21.76 9.30 1.81
C LEU A 31 -21.27 7.95 2.37
N LYS A 32 -22.00 7.37 3.34
CA LYS A 32 -21.61 6.11 3.98
C LYS A 32 -21.64 4.89 3.05
N THR A 33 -22.23 5.01 1.86
CA THR A 33 -22.26 3.93 0.86
C THR A 33 -21.77 4.46 -0.48
N TYR A 34 -20.71 3.85 -1.01
CA TYR A 34 -20.23 4.11 -2.37
C TYR A 34 -20.62 2.92 -3.26
N ASN A 35 -21.59 3.12 -4.15
CA ASN A 35 -22.07 2.07 -5.06
C ASN A 35 -21.08 1.84 -6.19
N LEU A 36 -20.71 0.58 -6.42
CA LEU A 36 -19.84 0.19 -7.52
C LEU A 36 -20.61 0.18 -8.84
N SER A 37 -20.01 0.74 -9.88
CA SER A 37 -20.58 0.67 -11.22
C SER A 37 -20.59 -0.77 -11.75
N VAL A 38 -21.30 -1.01 -12.85
CA VAL A 38 -21.28 -2.31 -13.52
C VAL A 38 -19.86 -2.70 -13.92
N TYR A 39 -19.03 -1.74 -14.34
CA TYR A 39 -17.63 -1.98 -14.72
C TYR A 39 -16.79 -2.42 -13.51
N ASP A 40 -16.97 -1.77 -12.37
CA ASP A 40 -16.30 -2.12 -11.12
C ASP A 40 -16.69 -3.53 -10.64
N GLN A 41 -17.95 -3.91 -10.83
CA GLN A 41 -18.47 -5.23 -10.43
C GLN A 41 -17.92 -6.38 -11.29
N ILE A 42 -17.64 -6.15 -12.58
CA ILE A 42 -17.12 -7.21 -13.48
C ILE A 42 -15.59 -7.35 -13.44
N ILE A 43 -14.85 -6.31 -13.04
CA ILE A 43 -13.38 -6.36 -12.96
C ILE A 43 -12.92 -7.42 -11.93
N PRO A 44 -11.85 -8.20 -12.17
CA PRO A 44 -11.33 -9.14 -11.18
C PRO A 44 -10.96 -8.46 -9.85
N SER A 45 -11.28 -9.09 -8.72
CA SER A 45 -10.88 -8.63 -7.37
C SER A 45 -9.36 -8.73 -7.17
N THR A 46 -8.66 -7.72 -7.68
CA THR A 46 -7.19 -7.57 -7.65
C THR A 46 -6.84 -6.20 -7.07
N PHE A 47 -5.57 -6.00 -6.77
CA PHE A 47 -5.03 -4.69 -6.41
C PHE A 47 -4.26 -4.12 -7.59
N THR A 48 -4.34 -2.80 -7.77
CA THR A 48 -3.52 -1.98 -8.65
C THR A 48 -2.29 -1.54 -7.85
N PRO A 49 -1.12 -2.21 -8.01
CA PRO A 49 0.10 -1.83 -7.32
C PRO A 49 0.77 -0.62 -7.98
N MET A 50 1.30 0.30 -7.18
CA MET A 50 2.20 1.37 -7.61
C MET A 50 3.39 1.46 -6.67
N LEU A 51 4.59 1.59 -7.24
CA LEU A 51 5.83 1.69 -6.48
C LEU A 51 6.61 2.93 -6.90
N LEU A 52 6.92 3.79 -5.94
CA LEU A 52 7.64 5.05 -6.14
C LEU A 52 8.94 5.03 -5.34
N PHE A 53 10.04 5.41 -5.97
CA PHE A 53 11.35 5.48 -5.32
C PHE A 53 11.82 6.92 -5.21
N TYR A 54 12.22 7.32 -4.01
CA TYR A 54 12.73 8.65 -3.71
C TYR A 54 14.17 8.55 -3.21
N PRO A 55 15.16 9.08 -3.94
CA PRO A 55 16.53 9.14 -3.45
C PRO A 55 16.62 10.09 -2.26
N ASN A 56 17.63 9.88 -1.41
CA ASN A 56 17.95 10.85 -0.37
C ASN A 56 18.43 12.15 -1.03
N THR A 57 17.74 13.25 -0.78
CA THR A 57 18.05 14.58 -1.34
C THR A 57 19.12 15.34 -0.57
N GLY A 58 19.62 14.79 0.55
CA GLY A 58 20.62 15.45 1.41
C GLY A 58 20.05 16.55 2.30
N ILE A 59 18.74 16.82 2.19
CA ILE A 59 18.03 17.67 3.15
C ILE A 59 17.92 16.87 4.44
N CYS A 60 18.45 17.42 5.54
CA CYS A 60 18.36 16.81 6.85
C CYS A 60 16.93 16.96 7.39
N TYR A 61 16.03 16.11 6.90
CA TYR A 61 14.71 15.93 7.47
C TYR A 61 14.76 14.74 8.42
N ASP A 62 14.25 14.94 9.63
CA ASP A 62 14.08 13.80 10.53
C ASP A 62 13.05 12.84 9.93
N PHE A 63 13.37 11.55 9.94
CA PHE A 63 12.52 10.55 9.30
C PHE A 63 11.20 10.36 10.04
N HIS A 64 11.19 10.53 11.36
CA HIS A 64 9.95 10.46 12.12
C HIS A 64 9.02 11.62 11.72
N ASP A 65 9.55 12.83 11.58
CA ASP A 65 8.77 13.98 11.11
C ASP A 65 8.24 13.76 9.68
N GLN A 66 9.08 13.22 8.78
CA GLN A 66 8.64 12.87 7.42
C GLN A 66 7.52 11.83 7.40
N MET A 67 7.58 10.80 8.26
CA MET A 67 6.52 9.79 8.35
C MET A 67 5.25 10.38 8.97
N LEU A 68 5.39 11.30 9.94
CA LEU A 68 4.26 12.01 10.53
C LEU A 68 3.54 12.87 9.48
N ASP A 69 4.29 13.63 8.67
CA ASP A 69 3.76 14.43 7.56
C ASP A 69 3.01 13.56 6.53
N LEU A 70 3.58 12.41 6.15
CA LEU A 70 2.93 11.46 5.25
C LEU A 70 1.63 10.89 5.83
N LYS A 71 1.59 10.55 7.12
CA LYS A 71 0.38 10.04 7.77
C LYS A 71 -0.70 11.10 7.90
N ASN A 72 -0.32 12.33 8.25
CA ASN A 72 -1.24 13.45 8.40
C ASN A 72 -1.84 13.86 7.04
N SER A 73 -1.00 13.99 6.01
CA SER A 73 -1.47 14.27 4.64
C SER A 73 -2.39 13.15 4.14
N LEU A 74 -2.03 11.88 4.34
CA LEU A 74 -2.90 10.75 4.01
C LEU A 74 -4.25 10.83 4.73
N SER A 75 -4.26 11.12 6.04
CA SER A 75 -5.50 11.29 6.81
C SER A 75 -6.38 12.41 6.24
N HIS A 76 -5.79 13.54 5.84
CA HIS A 76 -6.53 14.62 5.17
C HIS A 76 -7.06 14.21 3.80
N THR A 77 -6.23 13.61 2.95
CA THR A 77 -6.62 13.15 1.60
C THR A 77 -7.74 12.10 1.68
N LEU A 78 -7.70 11.19 2.65
CA LEU A 78 -8.77 10.20 2.89
C LEU A 78 -10.12 10.82 3.25
N THR A 79 -10.17 12.09 3.65
CA THR A 79 -11.45 12.80 3.83
C THR A 79 -12.14 13.03 2.48
N LYS A 80 -11.37 13.31 1.42
CA LYS A 80 -11.87 13.47 0.06
C LYS A 80 -12.08 12.11 -0.62
N TYR A 81 -11.15 11.18 -0.40
CA TYR A 81 -11.17 9.82 -0.94
C TYR A 81 -11.70 8.80 0.09
N TYR A 82 -12.81 9.15 0.73
CA TYR A 82 -13.39 8.39 1.84
C TYR A 82 -13.68 6.90 1.54
N PRO A 83 -14.01 6.46 0.29
CA PRO A 83 -14.18 5.03 0.04
C PRO A 83 -12.90 4.22 0.31
N PHE A 84 -11.72 4.84 0.23
CA PHE A 84 -10.43 4.15 0.39
C PHE A 84 -10.18 3.76 1.86
N ALA A 85 -10.87 4.41 2.80
CA ALA A 85 -10.88 4.07 4.21
C ALA A 85 -12.05 3.15 4.62
N GLY A 86 -12.86 2.69 3.66
CA GLY A 86 -14.03 1.84 3.89
C GLY A 86 -13.72 0.34 3.84
N ARG A 87 -14.75 -0.47 3.62
CA ARG A 87 -14.66 -1.93 3.43
C ARG A 87 -15.59 -2.38 2.30
N HIS A 88 -15.17 -3.33 1.48
CA HIS A 88 -16.07 -3.99 0.53
C HIS A 88 -15.98 -5.51 0.66
N ALA A 89 -17.03 -6.21 0.25
CA ALA A 89 -17.05 -7.67 0.28
C ALA A 89 -15.91 -8.26 -0.58
N LYS A 90 -15.34 -9.37 -0.13
CA LYS A 90 -14.28 -10.09 -0.85
C LYS A 90 -14.79 -10.72 -2.15
N SER A 91 -16.01 -11.24 -2.13
CA SER A 91 -16.67 -11.88 -3.28
C SER A 91 -17.82 -11.01 -3.78
N ALA A 92 -17.85 -10.78 -5.10
CA ALA A 92 -18.89 -10.02 -5.81
C ALA A 92 -19.34 -8.73 -5.10
N PRO A 93 -18.42 -7.81 -4.73
CA PRO A 93 -18.82 -6.55 -4.10
C PRO A 93 -19.68 -5.71 -5.04
N THR A 94 -20.74 -5.12 -4.50
CA THR A 94 -21.62 -4.17 -5.21
C THR A 94 -21.53 -2.75 -4.65
N PHE A 95 -20.95 -2.57 -3.47
CA PHE A 95 -20.70 -1.29 -2.84
C PHE A 95 -19.48 -1.36 -1.90
N VAL A 96 -18.99 -0.19 -1.49
CA VAL A 96 -18.06 0.01 -0.37
C VAL A 96 -18.84 0.60 0.80
N ASP A 97 -18.76 -0.04 1.97
CA ASP A 97 -19.17 0.53 3.24
C ASP A 97 -18.12 1.55 3.70
N CYS A 98 -18.43 2.84 3.60
CA CYS A 98 -17.54 3.95 3.95
C CYS A 98 -17.56 4.20 5.47
N ASN A 99 -17.20 3.18 6.24
CA ASN A 99 -17.27 3.13 7.71
C ASN A 99 -16.10 3.81 8.44
N ASP A 100 -15.20 4.49 7.74
CA ASP A 100 -14.02 5.16 8.31
C ASP A 100 -13.11 4.22 9.13
N HIS A 101 -13.12 2.91 8.84
CA HIS A 101 -12.22 1.97 9.49
C HIS A 101 -10.75 2.26 9.18
N GLY A 102 -10.45 2.93 8.06
CA GLY A 102 -9.11 3.37 7.70
C GLY A 102 -8.35 2.40 6.79
N THR A 103 -7.17 2.84 6.37
CA THR A 103 -6.22 2.11 5.51
C THR A 103 -5.02 1.63 6.31
N ASP A 104 -4.38 0.54 5.87
CA ASP A 104 -3.11 0.12 6.44
C ASP A 104 -1.97 1.05 5.99
N PHE A 105 -1.14 1.45 6.94
CA PHE A 105 0.11 2.17 6.72
C PHE A 105 1.24 1.44 7.44
N ILE A 106 2.20 0.94 6.67
CA ILE A 106 3.28 0.09 7.15
C ILE A 106 4.61 0.82 6.95
N GLU A 107 5.39 0.92 8.01
CA GLU A 107 6.77 1.38 7.95
C GLU A 107 7.70 0.18 7.96
N ALA A 108 8.70 0.20 7.08
CA ALA A 108 9.71 -0.83 6.99
C ALA A 108 11.10 -0.23 6.81
N TYR A 109 12.11 -1.02 7.14
CA TYR A 109 13.51 -0.68 6.94
C TYR A 109 14.24 -1.81 6.22
N THR A 110 15.18 -1.48 5.34
CA THR A 110 16.11 -2.45 4.74
C THR A 110 17.56 -1.97 4.88
N ASP A 111 18.46 -2.93 5.11
CA ASP A 111 19.90 -2.73 5.20
C ASP A 111 20.60 -2.56 3.83
N SER A 112 19.82 -2.52 2.75
CA SER A 112 20.29 -2.22 1.39
C SER A 112 20.27 -0.72 1.09
N THR A 113 21.09 -0.29 0.13
CA THR A 113 20.96 1.04 -0.49
C THR A 113 20.09 0.95 -1.73
N LEU A 114 19.43 2.04 -2.15
CA LEU A 114 18.65 2.07 -3.39
C LEU A 114 19.46 1.62 -4.61
N LEU A 115 20.72 2.08 -4.73
CA LEU A 115 21.60 1.68 -5.82
C LEU A 115 21.87 0.17 -5.83
N LYS A 116 22.20 -0.41 -4.67
CA LYS A 116 22.45 -1.85 -4.54
C LYS A 116 21.19 -2.66 -4.78
N PHE A 117 20.04 -2.15 -4.36
CA PHE A 117 18.74 -2.73 -4.67
C PHE A 117 18.59 -2.81 -6.19
N PHE A 118 18.55 -1.69 -6.92
CA PHE A 118 18.38 -1.72 -8.37
C PHE A 118 19.40 -2.56 -9.15
N GLN A 119 20.65 -2.67 -8.67
CA GLN A 119 21.68 -3.51 -9.30
C GLN A 119 21.44 -5.01 -9.14
N ASN A 120 20.75 -5.43 -8.07
CA ASN A 120 20.59 -6.84 -7.70
C ASN A 120 19.14 -7.33 -7.71
N THR A 121 18.17 -6.42 -7.86
CA THR A 121 16.73 -6.68 -7.81
C THR A 121 16.28 -7.54 -8.99
N GLN A 122 15.55 -8.60 -8.68
CA GLN A 122 14.65 -9.25 -9.64
C GLN A 122 13.18 -8.89 -9.34
N ASN A 123 12.25 -9.23 -10.22
CA ASN A 123 10.83 -8.89 -10.05
C ASN A 123 10.25 -9.38 -8.70
N GLU A 124 10.64 -10.57 -8.23
CA GLU A 124 10.22 -11.11 -6.93
C GLU A 124 10.69 -10.25 -5.73
N ASP A 125 11.78 -9.49 -5.88
CA ASP A 125 12.27 -8.58 -4.84
C ASP A 125 11.44 -7.28 -4.78
N LEU A 126 10.72 -6.93 -5.85
CA LEU A 126 9.80 -5.79 -5.88
C LEU A 126 8.47 -6.11 -5.18
N ASP A 127 7.95 -7.33 -5.34
CA ASP A 127 6.71 -7.77 -4.68
C ASP A 127 6.83 -7.67 -3.15
N ASN A 128 8.01 -7.97 -2.62
CA ASN A 128 8.35 -7.84 -1.20
C ASN A 128 8.20 -6.41 -0.64
N LEU A 129 8.22 -5.38 -1.49
CA LEU A 129 8.02 -3.99 -1.07
C LEU A 129 6.54 -3.65 -0.85
N PHE A 130 5.62 -4.44 -1.39
CA PHE A 130 4.18 -4.22 -1.23
C PHE A 130 3.66 -4.75 0.12
N PRO A 131 2.57 -4.16 0.64
CA PRO A 131 1.90 -4.68 1.83
C PRO A 131 1.20 -6.02 1.52
N TYR A 132 1.42 -7.04 2.36
CA TYR A 132 0.70 -8.33 2.33
C TYR A 132 0.65 -9.01 0.95
N ASP A 133 1.72 -8.86 0.16
CA ASP A 133 1.79 -9.37 -1.22
C ASP A 133 0.60 -8.91 -2.11
N ARG A 134 -0.05 -7.77 -1.79
CA ARG A 134 -1.19 -7.21 -2.52
C ARG A 134 -0.75 -6.61 -3.86
N THR A 135 -0.36 -7.47 -4.79
CA THR A 135 -0.04 -7.16 -6.19
C THR A 135 -1.06 -7.82 -7.13
N TRP A 136 -0.89 -7.62 -8.44
CA TRP A 136 -1.81 -8.12 -9.48
C TRP A 136 -2.09 -9.64 -9.39
N ASN A 137 -1.11 -10.42 -8.92
CA ASN A 137 -1.13 -11.88 -8.96
C ASN A 137 -1.48 -12.56 -7.61
N TYR A 138 -1.52 -11.83 -6.50
CA TYR A 138 -1.48 -12.40 -5.15
C TYR A 138 -2.54 -11.81 -4.21
N SER A 139 -3.81 -11.78 -4.63
CA SER A 139 -4.91 -11.34 -3.75
C SER A 139 -5.30 -12.36 -2.65
N ASN A 140 -4.69 -13.56 -2.62
CA ASN A 140 -5.18 -14.69 -1.82
C ASN A 140 -4.17 -15.32 -0.83
N ARG A 141 -2.97 -14.78 -0.67
CA ARG A 141 -1.99 -15.33 0.27
C ARG A 141 -1.34 -14.21 1.08
N THR A 142 -1.88 -13.90 2.25
CA THR A 142 -1.12 -13.79 3.51
C THR A 142 -2.05 -13.34 4.66
N GLY A 143 -2.22 -14.25 5.62
CA GLY A 143 -2.20 -13.95 7.06
C GLY A 143 -3.42 -13.31 7.73
N HIS A 144 -3.90 -12.16 7.27
CA HIS A 144 -4.89 -11.36 8.02
C HIS A 144 -6.33 -11.40 7.45
N ASP A 145 -6.49 -11.80 6.19
CA ASP A 145 -7.76 -11.74 5.44
C ASP A 145 -8.43 -13.14 5.23
N LEU A 146 -8.06 -14.14 6.03
CA LEU A 146 -8.73 -15.45 6.02
C LEU A 146 -9.93 -15.53 6.98
N GLN A 147 -10.09 -14.55 7.88
CA GLN A 147 -11.19 -14.53 8.85
C GLN A 147 -12.22 -13.41 8.61
N SER A 148 -11.91 -12.42 7.77
CA SER A 148 -12.80 -11.31 7.43
C SER A 148 -13.38 -11.49 6.03
N ASP A 149 -14.70 -11.40 5.91
CA ASP A 149 -15.41 -11.39 4.62
C ASP A 149 -15.22 -10.07 3.85
N ASN A 150 -14.55 -9.09 4.47
CA ASN A 150 -14.35 -7.74 3.96
C ASN A 150 -12.88 -7.45 3.65
N VAL A 151 -12.66 -6.63 2.60
CA VAL A 151 -11.36 -6.18 2.08
C VAL A 151 -11.10 -4.73 2.48
N ILE A 152 -9.85 -4.43 2.86
CA ILE A 152 -9.34 -3.05 3.02
C ILE A 152 -8.93 -2.55 1.62
N PRO A 153 -9.56 -1.49 1.09
CA PRO A 153 -9.31 -1.11 -0.30
C PRO A 153 -7.92 -0.54 -0.56
N LEU A 154 -7.34 0.19 0.39
CA LEU A 154 -6.02 0.80 0.27
C LEU A 154 -5.06 0.19 1.30
N ALA A 155 -3.79 0.04 0.90
CA ALA A 155 -2.69 -0.20 1.81
C ALA A 155 -1.42 0.47 1.29
N ILE A 156 -0.64 1.05 2.20
CA ILE A 156 0.60 1.78 1.89
C ILE A 156 1.73 1.17 2.71
N LYS A 157 2.88 0.91 2.08
CA LYS A 157 4.11 0.52 2.75
C LYS A 157 5.23 1.47 2.36
N VAL A 158 5.84 2.12 3.35
CA VAL A 158 7.01 2.99 3.19
C VAL A 158 8.23 2.24 3.70
N THR A 159 9.16 1.92 2.81
CA THR A 159 10.41 1.24 3.14
C THR A 159 11.57 2.22 3.07
N ARG A 160 12.24 2.46 4.21
CA ARG A 160 13.47 3.24 4.27
C ARG A 160 14.69 2.35 3.99
N PHE A 161 15.55 2.82 3.10
CA PHE A 161 16.83 2.18 2.76
C PHE A 161 17.95 2.71 3.66
N GLN A 162 19.05 1.96 3.76
CA GLN A 162 20.26 2.36 4.50
C GLN A 162 20.79 3.73 4.06
N CYS A 163 20.63 4.09 2.77
CA CYS A 163 21.05 5.38 2.24
C CYS A 163 20.05 6.53 2.49
N ASN A 164 19.05 6.31 3.36
CA ASN A 164 17.90 7.21 3.61
C ASN A 164 17.00 7.47 2.40
N GLY A 165 17.15 6.71 1.32
CA GLY A 165 16.17 6.69 0.25
C GLY A 165 14.89 5.97 0.70
N LEU A 166 13.78 6.25 0.03
CA LEU A 166 12.48 5.64 0.32
C LEU A 166 11.96 4.85 -0.89
N ALA A 167 11.26 3.76 -0.61
CA ALA A 167 10.27 3.19 -1.51
C ALA A 167 8.88 3.36 -0.90
N VAL A 168 7.95 3.95 -1.64
CA VAL A 168 6.54 4.06 -1.27
C VAL A 168 5.76 3.13 -2.17
N ALA A 169 5.27 2.04 -1.59
CA ALA A 169 4.44 1.04 -2.26
C ALA A 169 2.98 1.28 -1.89
N VAL A 170 2.10 1.32 -2.89
CA VAL A 170 0.67 1.55 -2.73
C VAL A 170 -0.08 0.43 -3.43
N SER A 171 -1.01 -0.20 -2.72
CA SER A 171 -1.91 -1.22 -3.26
C SER A 171 -3.34 -0.73 -3.11
N LEU A 172 -4.01 -0.46 -4.22
CA LEU A 172 -5.40 0.01 -4.24
C LEU A 172 -6.30 -1.02 -4.95
N SER A 173 -7.40 -1.42 -4.32
CA SER A 173 -8.35 -2.37 -4.89
C SER A 173 -8.87 -1.87 -6.23
N HIS A 174 -8.68 -2.67 -7.29
CA HIS A 174 -9.13 -2.33 -8.63
C HIS A 174 -10.66 -2.30 -8.74
N LYS A 175 -11.37 -2.82 -7.72
CA LYS A 175 -12.83 -2.73 -7.58
C LYS A 175 -13.33 -1.30 -7.36
N ILE A 176 -12.48 -0.37 -6.92
CA ILE A 176 -12.94 0.96 -6.51
C ILE A 176 -12.21 2.10 -7.22
N ALA A 177 -11.18 1.78 -8.00
CA ALA A 177 -10.34 2.74 -8.69
C ALA A 177 -9.57 2.07 -9.83
N ASP A 178 -9.43 2.80 -10.93
CA ASP A 178 -8.50 2.49 -12.00
C ASP A 178 -7.13 3.17 -11.77
N ALA A 179 -6.19 2.95 -12.69
CA ALA A 179 -4.86 3.55 -12.61
C ALA A 179 -4.90 5.09 -12.61
N TYR A 180 -5.85 5.71 -13.32
CA TYR A 180 -5.98 7.16 -13.35
C TYR A 180 -6.42 7.71 -11.98
N SER A 181 -7.41 7.07 -11.36
CA SER A 181 -7.90 7.40 -10.03
C SER A 181 -6.81 7.23 -8.97
N LEU A 182 -5.98 6.17 -9.08
CA LEU A 182 -4.82 5.98 -8.23
C LEU A 182 -3.80 7.13 -8.38
N ILE A 183 -3.45 7.51 -9.61
CA ILE A 183 -2.52 8.63 -9.85
C ILE A 183 -3.08 9.92 -9.24
N ARG A 184 -4.37 10.20 -9.44
CA ARG A 184 -5.02 11.39 -8.86
C ARG A 184 -4.92 11.43 -7.35
N PHE A 185 -5.18 10.30 -6.68
CA PHE A 185 -5.02 10.17 -5.23
C PHE A 185 -3.59 10.44 -4.76
N ILE A 186 -2.58 9.95 -5.49
CA ILE A 186 -1.16 10.12 -5.13
C ILE A 186 -0.70 11.58 -5.29
N THR A 187 -1.31 12.34 -6.19
CA THR A 187 -0.92 13.71 -6.53
C THR A 187 -1.75 14.82 -5.87
N ASP A 188 -2.75 14.47 -5.07
CA ASP A 188 -3.64 15.44 -4.37
C ASP A 188 -3.09 15.89 -3.01
#